data_AF-N1QT60-F1
#
_entry.id   AF-N1QT60-F1
#
_cell.length_a   1.000
_cell.length_b   1.000
_cell.length_c   1.000
_cell.angle_alpha   90.00
_cell.angle_beta   90.00
_cell.angle_gamma   90.00
#
_symmetry.space_group_name_H-M   'P 1'
#
loop_
_entity.id
_entity.type
_entity.pdbx_description
1 polymer ?
#
loop_
_entity_poly.entity_id
_entity_poly.type
_entity_poly.pdbx_seq_one_letter_code
_entity_poly.pdbx_strand_id
1 'polypeptide(L)' 'MEPVESAKCECCELREDCTRGYIVGVKADFGGRWLCGLCSEAVADAGASFAQAPAGCTKGTQ' A
#
# COMPACT_ATOMS: atom_id res chain seq x y z
N MET A 1 -4.87 5.07 -23.43
CA MET A 1 -3.82 4.23 -22.81
C MET A 1 -3.23 5.06 -21.70
N GLU A 2 -3.58 4.80 -20.45
CA GLU A 2 -2.97 5.51 -19.32
C GLU A 2 -1.63 4.85 -18.95
N PRO A 3 -0.58 5.64 -18.63
CA PRO A 3 0.70 5.11 -18.20
C PRO A 3 0.57 4.50 -16.80
N VAL A 4 0.88 3.21 -16.71
CA VAL A 4 1.06 2.50 -15.45
C VAL A 4 2.52 2.63 -15.01
N GLU A 5 2.75 2.80 -13.72
CA GLU A 5 4.08 2.74 -13.12
C GLU A 5 4.10 1.65 -12.05
N SER A 6 5.25 1.00 -11.89
CA SER A 6 5.43 -0.03 -10.89
C SER A 6 5.88 0.57 -9.55
N ALA A 7 5.05 0.43 -8.53
CA ALA A 7 5.33 0.93 -7.18
C ALA A 7 5.49 -0.23 -6.19
N LYS A 8 6.40 -0.06 -5.22
CA LYS A 8 6.71 -1.07 -4.19
C LYS A 8 6.09 -0.65 -2.86
N CYS A 9 5.31 -1.53 -2.26
CA CYS A 9 4.59 -1.28 -1.01
C CYS A 9 5.59 -1.23 0.14
N GLU A 10 5.54 -0.17 0.94
CA GLU A 10 6.40 -0.04 2.13
C GLU A 10 5.96 -0.96 3.27
N CYS A 11 4.74 -1.53 3.21
CA CYS A 11 4.20 -2.41 4.25
C CYS A 11 4.48 -3.90 4.00
N CYS A 12 4.27 -4.38 2.78
CA CYS A 12 4.41 -5.81 2.43
C CYS A 12 5.45 -6.06 1.33
N GLU A 13 6.15 -5.01 0.88
CA GLU A 13 7.18 -5.08 -0.17
C GLU A 13 6.70 -5.59 -1.53
N LEU A 14 5.39 -5.74 -1.70
CA LEU A 14 4.77 -6.15 -2.94
C LEU A 14 4.90 -5.04 -3.99
N ARG A 15 5.29 -5.41 -5.20
CA ARG A 15 5.30 -4.51 -6.36
C ARG A 15 4.01 -4.70 -7.13
N GLU A 16 3.24 -3.63 -7.29
CA GLU A 16 2.08 -3.60 -8.19
C GLU A 16 2.23 -2.52 -9.24
N ASP A 17 1.57 -2.73 -10.38
CA ASP A 17 1.47 -1.75 -11.45
C ASP A 17 0.20 -0.93 -11.26
N CYS A 18 0.37 0.39 -11.18
CA CYS A 18 -0.71 1.32 -10.87
C CYS A 18 -0.60 2.58 -11.72
N THR A 19 -1.73 3.22 -12.01
CA THR A 19 -1.71 4.50 -12.71
C THR A 19 -0.93 5.53 -11.90
N ARG A 20 -0.14 6.36 -12.57
CA ARG A 20 0.65 7.42 -11.93
C ARG A 20 -0.18 8.30 -10.99
N GLY A 21 -1.42 8.63 -11.37
CA GLY A 21 -2.34 9.41 -10.55
C GLY A 21 -2.68 8.72 -9.22
N TYR A 22 -2.89 7.41 -9.24
CA TYR A 22 -3.17 6.62 -8.04
C TYR A 22 -1.96 6.56 -7.11
N ILE A 23 -0.76 6.32 -7.66
CA ILE A 23 0.49 6.28 -6.88
C ILE A 23 0.74 7.61 -6.19
N VAL A 24 0.52 8.72 -6.88
CA VAL A 24 0.70 10.07 -6.32
C VAL A 24 -0.34 10.37 -5.25
N GLY A 25 -1.61 9.98 -5.44
CA GLY A 25 -2.67 10.13 -4.44
C GLY A 25 -2.32 9.41 -3.15
N VAL A 26 -2.10 8.09 -3.24
CA VAL A 26 -1.70 7.25 -2.08
C VAL A 26 -0.46 7.83 -1.40
N LYS A 27 0.58 8.21 -2.15
CA LYS A 27 1.76 8.84 -1.55
C LYS A 27 1.43 10.16 -0.85
N ALA A 28 0.52 10.97 -1.35
CA ALA A 28 0.11 12.20 -0.68
C ALA A 28 -0.61 11.91 0.64
N ASP A 29 -1.50 10.93 0.67
CA ASP A 29 -2.26 10.52 1.86
C ASP A 29 -1.35 9.94 2.97
N PHE A 30 -0.33 9.15 2.60
CA PHE A 30 0.56 8.47 3.56
C PHE A 30 1.90 9.16 3.82
N GLY A 31 2.04 10.45 3.47
CA GLY A 31 3.24 11.25 3.77
C GLY A 31 4.47 10.86 2.94
N GLY A 32 4.27 10.53 1.67
CA GLY A 32 5.28 10.12 0.70
C GLY A 32 5.46 8.61 0.55
N ARG A 33 4.82 7.82 1.41
CA ARG A 33 4.88 6.34 1.39
C ARG A 33 3.84 5.78 0.45
N TRP A 34 4.21 4.78 -0.35
CA TRP A 34 3.25 4.08 -1.19
C TRP A 34 2.81 2.75 -0.55
N LEU A 35 1.51 2.50 -0.59
CA LEU A 35 0.88 1.28 -0.12
C LEU A 35 0.12 0.63 -1.28
N CYS A 36 0.17 -0.70 -1.37
CA CYS A 36 -0.68 -1.44 -2.32
C CYS A 36 -2.16 -1.26 -1.96
N GLY A 37 -3.08 -1.58 -2.88
CA GLY A 37 -4.53 -1.38 -2.67
C GLY A 37 -5.02 -1.95 -1.34
N LEU A 38 -4.56 -3.15 -1.02
CA LEU A 38 -4.87 -3.87 0.22
C LEU A 38 -4.37 -3.16 1.49
N CYS A 39 -3.13 -2.66 1.47
CA CYS A 39 -2.55 -1.95 2.63
C CYS A 39 -3.12 -0.53 2.74
N SER A 40 -3.43 0.12 1.63
CA SER A 40 -4.03 1.45 1.61
C SER A 40 -5.41 1.43 2.26
N GLU A 41 -6.25 0.45 1.92
CA GLU A 41 -7.58 0.26 2.52
C GLU A 41 -7.47 -0.08 4.01
N ALA A 42 -6.57 -1.00 4.38
CA ALA A 42 -6.38 -1.39 5.78
C ALA A 42 -5.98 -0.21 6.68
N VAL A 43 -5.12 0.70 6.20
CA VAL A 43 -4.68 1.87 6.99
C VAL A 43 -5.72 3.00 6.97
N ALA A 44 -6.40 3.21 5.84
CA ALA A 44 -7.49 4.19 5.75
C ALA A 44 -8.67 3.82 6.67
N ASP A 45 -8.98 2.54 6.79
CA ASP A 45 -10.01 2.02 7.70
C ASP A 45 -9.55 2.03 9.18
N ALA A 46 -8.28 1.70 9.44
CA ALA A 46 -7.71 1.60 10.80
C ALA A 46 -7.25 2.94 11.42
N GLY A 47 -7.52 4.09 10.79
CA GLY A 47 -7.01 5.43 11.11
C GLY A 47 -7.33 6.02 12.49
N ALA A 48 -7.70 5.22 13.50
CA ALA A 48 -7.85 5.67 14.88
C ALA A 48 -6.89 5.00 15.89
N SER A 49 -6.32 3.81 15.64
CA SER A 49 -5.49 3.12 16.64
C SER A 49 -4.65 1.98 16.05
N PHE A 50 -3.57 2.29 15.34
CA PHE A 50 -2.53 1.27 15.09
C PHE A 50 -1.18 1.78 15.56
N ALA A 51 -0.95 1.61 16.87
CA ALA A 51 0.39 1.41 17.38
C ALA A 51 0.93 0.13 16.74
N GLN A 52 2.08 0.26 16.11
CA GLN A 52 2.84 -0.79 15.43
C GLN A 52 2.79 -2.16 16.14
N ALA A 53 2.48 -3.23 15.41
CA ALA A 53 3.02 -4.56 15.69
C ALA A 53 2.92 -5.50 14.47
N PRO A 54 3.84 -6.49 14.35
CA PRO A 54 4.32 -7.05 13.09
C PRO A 54 3.67 -8.41 12.76
N ALA A 55 3.94 -8.90 11.54
CA ALA A 55 3.69 -10.27 11.08
C ALA A 55 2.21 -10.69 11.00
N GLY A 56 1.56 -10.37 9.89
CA GLY A 56 0.21 -10.84 9.59
C GLY A 56 -0.09 -11.02 8.10
N CYS A 57 0.91 -11.11 7.23
CA CYS A 57 0.72 -11.71 5.92
C CYS A 57 1.38 -13.08 5.96
N THR A 58 0.65 -14.06 6.50
CA THR A 58 0.94 -15.47 6.27
C THR A 58 0.93 -15.67 4.76
N LYS A 59 2.12 -15.65 4.12
CA LYS A 59 2.24 -16.24 2.79
C LYS A 59 1.73 -17.67 2.95
N GLY A 60 0.65 -17.98 2.23
CA GLY A 60 -0.01 -19.27 2.29
C GLY A 60 0.99 -20.39 2.01
N THR A 61 0.99 -21.40 2.89
CA THR A 61 1.34 -22.76 2.48
C THR A 61 0.11 -23.35 1.81
N GLN A 62 0.23 -23.62 0.51
CA GLN A 62 -0.46 -24.71 -0.17
C GLN A 62 0.55 -25.37 -1.10
#